data_AF-W4V7T2-F1
#
_entry.id   AF-W4V7T2-F1
#
_cell.length_a   1.000
_cell.length_b   1.000
_cell.length_c   1.000
_cell.angle_alpha   90.00
_cell.angle_beta   90.00
_cell.angle_gamma   90.00
#
_symmetry.space_group_name_H-M   'P 1'
#
loop_
_entity.id
_entity.type
_entity.pdbx_description
1 polymer ?
#
loop_
_entity_poly.entity_id
_entity_poly.type
_entity_poly.pdbx_seq_one_letter_code
_entity_poly.pdbx_strand_id
1 'polypeptide(L)'
;MKKKIAFSIKILLVICITISILGSGIPVLANSSNSAEADHYAIKAYSAIAQDNYDLALDYCNKAINIQPEPELYCLKAEILQYQKKYQEALNAIEQALSISPSYGDGYIRKAFIYSELNKKDEMLSTFDQGIAASPNHIPLYVFKAGALLEMNRIYEAIECYKLGIKNNPKELSFYITLSDLQFNVNNINEAMECLKKTIELDPYNAGAFYNTACVYSFWGRTDEALVNLKKAIQLAPRYKVLAINDKDFDNIRNSSTFKALTGVGVYVDGKFMEFDVPPTIEEGRVLLPLRIVFEALGASIEWIDSTKTVKGQLGNTSLSLQIGSKTALVNGKEVTLDVPGKIVNGRTLVPVRFVSESFGADVDWDHDTKTVYVASQEENTNNTGLSREAIIEKLDASLDILPIDGMFPEPYGIEPNEAKMIFVAKSEENLNLFRALSKEDKIDYLNRVVQENYGSVLGCDTVEASFVYDNKMYYRLYTTYEADSKNLELEVFKQGMLVNVIEQDQINFTFRYYYGN
;
A
#
# COMPACT_ATOMS: atom_id res chain seq x y z
N MET A 1 17.83 -7.07 -23.31
CA MET A 1 16.75 -8.04 -23.65
C MET A 1 16.75 -9.16 -22.64
N LYS A 2 15.56 -9.55 -22.14
CA LYS A 2 15.26 -10.42 -20.99
C LYS A 2 15.36 -9.72 -19.62
N LYS A 3 14.34 -8.91 -19.25
CA LYS A 3 13.85 -8.96 -17.85
C LYS A 3 13.46 -10.43 -17.67
N LYS A 4 14.14 -11.18 -16.78
CA LYS A 4 13.62 -12.48 -16.36
C LYS A 4 12.32 -12.15 -15.63
N ILE A 5 11.18 -12.28 -16.31
CA ILE A 5 9.91 -12.54 -15.63
C ILE A 5 10.10 -13.94 -15.07
N ALA A 6 10.80 -14.04 -13.94
CA ALA A 6 10.86 -15.24 -13.14
C ALA A 6 9.75 -15.12 -12.08
N PHE A 7 8.51 -14.91 -12.55
CA PHE A 7 7.36 -15.40 -11.81
C PHE A 7 7.48 -16.92 -11.91
N SER A 8 8.02 -17.52 -10.86
CA SER A 8 8.04 -18.96 -10.70
C SER A 8 6.71 -19.34 -10.07
N ILE A 9 6.05 -20.39 -10.58
CA ILE A 9 4.87 -21.01 -9.96
C ILE A 9 5.18 -21.33 -8.50
N LYS A 10 6.45 -21.50 -8.08
CA LYS A 10 6.83 -21.60 -6.65
C LYS A 10 6.60 -20.32 -5.83
N ILE A 11 6.83 -19.13 -6.39
CA ILE A 11 6.56 -17.85 -5.73
C ILE A 11 5.04 -17.61 -5.72
N LEU A 12 4.36 -17.93 -6.82
CA LEU A 12 2.90 -17.94 -6.85
C LEU A 12 2.29 -18.98 -5.88
N LEU A 13 2.90 -20.17 -5.74
CA LEU A 13 2.51 -21.23 -4.81
C LEU A 13 2.73 -20.79 -3.37
N VAL A 14 3.87 -20.17 -3.03
CA VAL A 14 4.12 -19.66 -1.67
C VAL A 14 3.18 -18.50 -1.33
N ILE A 15 2.87 -17.64 -2.29
CA ILE A 15 1.86 -16.57 -2.17
C ILE A 15 0.42 -17.13 -2.11
N CYS A 16 0.15 -18.30 -2.70
CA CYS A 16 -1.18 -18.95 -2.68
C CYS A 16 -1.39 -19.91 -1.50
N ILE A 17 -0.31 -20.45 -0.90
CA ILE A 17 -0.37 -21.25 0.33
C ILE A 17 -0.99 -20.40 1.46
N THR A 18 -0.90 -19.06 1.38
CA THR A 18 -1.64 -18.12 2.24
C THR A 18 -3.04 -17.75 1.72
N ILE A 19 -3.30 -17.73 0.39
CA ILE A 19 -4.66 -17.50 -0.18
C ILE A 19 -5.65 -18.57 0.28
N SER A 20 -5.19 -19.81 0.41
CA SER A 20 -5.98 -20.87 1.03
C SER A 20 -6.44 -20.54 2.44
N ILE A 21 -5.67 -19.75 3.18
CA ILE A 21 -5.97 -19.40 4.56
C ILE A 21 -6.97 -18.21 4.64
N LEU A 22 -7.18 -17.45 3.56
CA LEU A 22 -7.95 -16.19 3.60
C LEU A 22 -9.05 -16.04 2.51
N GLY A 23 -9.24 -17.02 1.64
CA GLY A 23 -10.34 -17.01 0.64
C GLY A 23 -11.74 -17.24 1.21
N SER A 24 -11.87 -17.64 2.47
CA SER A 24 -13.14 -17.58 3.21
C SER A 24 -13.10 -16.36 4.11
N GLY A 25 -13.57 -15.22 3.62
CA GLY A 25 -14.00 -14.16 4.52
C GLY A 25 -14.93 -14.81 5.55
N ILE A 26 -14.58 -14.72 6.84
CA ILE A 26 -15.50 -15.08 7.91
C ILE A 26 -16.75 -14.25 7.63
N PRO A 27 -17.91 -14.85 7.32
CA PRO A 27 -19.12 -14.08 7.17
C PRO A 27 -19.40 -13.45 8.52
N VAL A 28 -19.32 -12.12 8.59
CA VAL A 28 -19.91 -11.40 9.71
C VAL A 28 -21.43 -11.61 9.62
N LEU A 29 -21.88 -12.57 10.43
CA LEU A 29 -23.23 -12.81 10.97
C LEU A 29 -24.30 -13.39 10.03
N ALA A 30 -24.50 -14.71 10.14
CA ALA A 30 -25.83 -15.32 10.09
C ALA A 30 -26.02 -16.32 11.26
N ASN A 31 -26.84 -15.92 12.22
CA ASN A 31 -27.29 -16.66 13.39
C ASN A 31 -27.91 -18.03 13.05
N SER A 32 -27.10 -19.08 12.97
CA SER A 32 -27.51 -20.44 13.33
C SER A 32 -26.37 -21.12 14.07
N SER A 33 -26.69 -21.85 15.14
CA SER A 33 -25.67 -22.53 15.98
C SER A 33 -24.76 -23.47 15.18
N ASN A 34 -25.26 -24.00 14.07
CA ASN A 34 -24.55 -24.97 13.23
C ASN A 34 -23.50 -24.31 12.32
N SER A 35 -23.74 -23.08 11.82
CA SER A 35 -22.75 -22.35 11.01
C SER A 35 -21.49 -22.04 11.82
N ALA A 36 -21.68 -21.54 13.05
CA ALA A 36 -20.56 -21.23 13.94
C ALA A 36 -19.75 -22.49 14.33
N GLU A 37 -20.41 -23.65 14.43
CA GLU A 37 -19.72 -24.91 14.71
C GLU A 37 -18.91 -25.42 13.50
N ALA A 38 -19.46 -25.32 12.28
CA ALA A 38 -18.74 -25.65 11.06
C ALA A 38 -17.52 -24.73 10.86
N ASP A 39 -17.68 -23.43 11.06
CA ASP A 39 -16.62 -22.42 10.96
C ASP A 39 -15.50 -22.69 11.98
N HIS A 40 -15.86 -23.06 13.22
CA HIS A 40 -14.88 -23.44 14.24
C HIS A 40 -14.02 -24.64 13.82
N TYR A 41 -14.63 -25.67 13.22
CA TYR A 41 -13.87 -26.81 12.70
C TYR A 41 -13.04 -26.45 11.47
N ALA A 42 -13.51 -25.55 10.60
CA ALA A 42 -12.72 -25.04 9.49
C ALA A 42 -11.46 -24.30 9.97
N ILE A 43 -11.60 -23.40 10.97
CA ILE A 43 -10.47 -22.70 11.60
C ILE A 43 -9.45 -23.68 12.19
N LYS A 44 -9.94 -24.73 12.88
CA LYS A 44 -9.05 -25.78 13.40
C LYS A 44 -8.34 -26.56 12.30
N ALA A 45 -9.01 -26.82 11.17
CA ALA A 45 -8.37 -27.44 10.01
C ALA A 45 -7.24 -26.57 9.47
N TYR A 46 -7.46 -25.26 9.30
CA TYR A 46 -6.40 -24.32 8.91
C TYR A 46 -5.24 -24.27 9.89
N SER A 47 -5.53 -24.22 11.20
CA SER A 47 -4.50 -24.25 12.23
C SER A 47 -3.66 -25.54 12.17
N ALA A 48 -4.28 -26.68 11.88
CA ALA A 48 -3.58 -27.95 11.71
C ALA A 48 -2.75 -28.00 10.41
N ILE A 49 -3.21 -27.38 9.31
CA ILE A 49 -2.41 -27.21 8.09
C ILE A 49 -1.14 -26.40 8.39
N ALA A 50 -1.26 -25.30 9.13
CA ALA A 50 -0.11 -24.46 9.51
C ALA A 50 0.90 -25.20 10.41
N GLN A 51 0.50 -26.30 11.05
CA GLN A 51 1.36 -27.17 11.85
C GLN A 51 1.85 -28.40 11.05
N ASP A 52 1.63 -28.42 9.72
CA ASP A 52 1.89 -29.57 8.83
C ASP A 52 1.21 -30.88 9.28
N ASN A 53 0.14 -30.79 10.08
CA ASN A 53 -0.61 -31.93 10.59
C ASN A 53 -1.84 -32.20 9.71
N TYR A 54 -1.58 -32.70 8.50
CA TYR A 54 -2.61 -32.85 7.47
C TYR A 54 -3.69 -33.90 7.79
N ASP A 55 -3.36 -34.95 8.55
CA ASP A 55 -4.37 -35.94 8.95
C ASP A 55 -5.39 -35.34 9.94
N LEU A 56 -4.90 -34.54 10.92
CA LEU A 56 -5.76 -33.82 11.83
C LEU A 56 -6.56 -32.73 11.12
N ALA A 57 -5.94 -32.01 10.19
CA ALA A 57 -6.63 -31.04 9.34
C ALA A 57 -7.78 -31.69 8.56
N LEU A 58 -7.55 -32.88 7.99
CA LEU A 58 -8.56 -33.62 7.24
C LEU A 58 -9.72 -34.09 8.13
N ASP A 59 -9.45 -34.52 9.37
CA ASP A 59 -10.49 -34.86 10.35
C ASP A 59 -11.37 -33.65 10.68
N TYR A 60 -10.77 -32.50 11.00
CA TYR A 60 -11.51 -31.28 11.26
C TYR A 60 -12.30 -30.79 10.05
N CYS A 61 -11.71 -30.83 8.86
CA CYS A 61 -12.40 -30.48 7.63
C CYS A 61 -13.60 -31.39 7.36
N ASN A 62 -13.47 -32.71 7.54
CA ASN A 62 -14.60 -33.63 7.40
C ASN A 62 -15.70 -33.39 8.45
N LYS A 63 -15.34 -32.99 9.68
CA LYS A 63 -16.32 -32.58 10.70
C LYS A 63 -17.10 -31.35 10.25
N ALA A 64 -16.41 -30.33 9.74
CA ALA A 64 -17.05 -29.13 9.19
C ALA A 64 -18.00 -29.49 8.04
N ILE A 65 -17.55 -30.30 7.07
CA ILE A 65 -18.36 -30.76 5.93
C ILE A 65 -19.61 -31.52 6.38
N ASN A 66 -19.50 -32.38 7.41
CA ASN A 66 -20.65 -33.14 7.92
C ASN A 66 -21.71 -32.27 8.60
N ILE A 67 -21.30 -31.11 9.15
CA ILE A 67 -22.22 -30.14 9.76
C ILE A 67 -22.88 -29.31 8.67
N GLN A 68 -22.07 -28.77 7.76
CA GLN A 68 -22.53 -27.90 6.67
C GLN A 68 -21.70 -28.15 5.41
N PRO A 69 -22.21 -28.91 4.43
CA PRO A 69 -21.50 -29.16 3.18
C PRO A 69 -21.51 -27.91 2.30
N GLU A 70 -20.38 -27.19 2.24
CA GLU A 70 -20.20 -25.99 1.41
C GLU A 70 -19.03 -26.17 0.43
N PRO A 71 -19.06 -25.55 -0.77
CA PRO A 71 -18.02 -25.72 -1.78
C PRO A 71 -16.62 -25.32 -1.26
N GLU A 72 -16.53 -24.31 -0.40
CA GLU A 72 -15.30 -23.84 0.24
C GLU A 72 -14.62 -24.97 1.04
N LEU A 73 -15.40 -25.73 1.81
CA LEU A 73 -14.89 -26.81 2.66
C LEU A 73 -14.41 -28.02 1.84
N TYR A 74 -15.08 -28.30 0.72
CA TYR A 74 -14.60 -29.33 -0.21
C TYR A 74 -13.31 -28.91 -0.92
N CYS A 75 -13.12 -27.62 -1.21
CA CYS A 75 -11.83 -27.10 -1.68
C CYS A 75 -10.73 -27.16 -0.62
N LEU A 76 -11.04 -26.84 0.65
CA LEU A 76 -10.12 -27.03 1.77
C LEU A 76 -9.70 -28.50 1.91
N LYS A 77 -10.66 -29.42 1.80
CA LYS A 77 -10.37 -30.86 1.78
C LYS A 77 -9.45 -31.25 0.64
N ALA A 78 -9.72 -30.73 -0.56
CA ALA A 78 -8.89 -31.02 -1.74
C ALA A 78 -7.45 -30.55 -1.55
N GLU A 79 -7.25 -29.38 -0.96
CA GLU A 79 -5.94 -28.85 -0.63
C GLU A 79 -5.20 -29.70 0.41
N ILE A 80 -5.87 -30.10 1.49
CA ILE A 80 -5.26 -31.00 2.49
C ILE A 80 -4.81 -32.30 1.81
N LEU A 81 -5.63 -32.87 0.93
CA LEU A 81 -5.31 -34.06 0.16
C LEU A 81 -4.17 -33.82 -0.85
N GLN A 82 -4.07 -32.61 -1.42
CA GLN A 82 -2.97 -32.20 -2.28
C GLN A 82 -1.64 -32.16 -1.50
N TYR A 83 -1.59 -31.59 -0.28
CA TYR A 83 -0.40 -31.66 0.58
C TYR A 83 0.01 -33.10 0.89
N GLN A 84 -0.97 -33.98 1.05
CA GLN A 84 -0.76 -35.43 1.20
C GLN A 84 -0.40 -36.15 -0.12
N LYS A 85 -0.33 -35.44 -1.25
CA LYS A 85 -0.10 -35.98 -2.61
C LYS A 85 -1.16 -36.99 -3.07
N LYS A 86 -2.35 -36.97 -2.47
CA LYS A 86 -3.51 -37.79 -2.85
C LYS A 86 -4.32 -37.11 -3.94
N TYR A 87 -3.70 -36.90 -5.10
CA TYR A 87 -4.25 -36.05 -6.17
C TYR A 87 -5.62 -36.49 -6.68
N GLN A 88 -5.89 -37.80 -6.79
CA GLN A 88 -7.19 -38.27 -7.28
C GLN A 88 -8.31 -38.01 -6.28
N GLU A 89 -8.04 -38.17 -4.98
CA GLU A 89 -9.00 -37.87 -3.92
C GLU A 89 -9.26 -36.37 -3.84
N ALA A 90 -8.21 -35.55 -4.02
CA ALA A 90 -8.31 -34.11 -4.10
C ALA A 90 -9.19 -33.67 -5.27
N LEU A 91 -8.98 -34.22 -6.47
CA LEU A 91 -9.84 -33.96 -7.64
C LEU A 91 -11.29 -34.35 -7.36
N ASN A 92 -11.54 -35.50 -6.73
CA ASN A 92 -12.90 -35.93 -6.38
C ASN A 92 -13.57 -34.96 -5.39
N ALA A 93 -12.83 -34.44 -4.41
CA ALA A 93 -13.34 -33.41 -3.49
C ALA A 93 -13.70 -32.13 -4.24
N ILE A 94 -12.91 -31.70 -5.22
CA ILE A 94 -13.23 -30.54 -6.07
C ILE A 94 -14.48 -30.80 -6.91
N GLU A 95 -14.65 -32.00 -7.46
CA GLU A 95 -15.89 -32.33 -8.19
C GLU A 95 -17.12 -32.26 -7.26
N GLN A 96 -16.99 -32.58 -5.96
CA GLN A 96 -18.07 -32.34 -5.00
C GLN A 96 -18.33 -30.83 -4.83
N ALA A 97 -17.28 -30.01 -4.67
CA ALA A 97 -17.43 -28.55 -4.59
C ALA A 97 -18.17 -27.98 -5.81
N LEU A 98 -17.74 -28.36 -7.02
CA LEU A 98 -18.33 -27.90 -8.28
C LEU A 98 -19.72 -28.48 -8.53
N SER A 99 -20.08 -29.60 -7.91
CA SER A 99 -21.45 -30.12 -7.96
C SER A 99 -22.43 -29.31 -7.11
N ILE A 100 -21.94 -28.74 -5.99
CA ILE A 100 -22.72 -27.84 -5.12
C ILE A 100 -22.84 -26.47 -5.79
N SER A 101 -21.73 -25.93 -6.28
CA SER A 101 -21.68 -24.64 -6.95
C SER A 101 -20.83 -24.70 -8.22
N PRO A 102 -21.45 -24.90 -9.40
CA PRO A 102 -20.73 -24.98 -10.67
C PRO A 102 -19.98 -23.69 -11.04
N SER A 103 -20.37 -22.54 -10.47
CA SER A 103 -19.72 -21.24 -10.62
C SER A 103 -18.74 -20.92 -9.48
N TYR A 104 -18.32 -21.91 -8.70
CA TYR A 104 -17.31 -21.70 -7.66
C TYR A 104 -15.90 -21.66 -8.28
N GLY A 105 -15.44 -20.43 -8.54
CA GLY A 105 -14.19 -20.18 -9.27
C GLY A 105 -12.96 -20.79 -8.60
N ASP A 106 -12.89 -20.80 -7.27
CA ASP A 106 -11.76 -21.36 -6.52
C ASP A 106 -11.63 -22.87 -6.69
N GLY A 107 -12.74 -23.58 -6.93
CA GLY A 107 -12.71 -24.99 -7.31
C GLY A 107 -11.91 -25.24 -8.59
N TYR A 108 -12.14 -24.44 -9.63
CA TYR A 108 -11.37 -24.55 -10.88
C TYR A 108 -9.89 -24.20 -10.68
N ILE A 109 -9.59 -23.20 -9.85
CA ILE A 109 -8.20 -22.83 -9.52
C ILE A 109 -7.48 -24.00 -8.84
N ARG A 110 -8.08 -24.59 -7.80
CA ARG A 110 -7.52 -25.76 -7.10
C ARG A 110 -7.31 -26.94 -8.04
N LYS A 111 -8.27 -27.20 -8.94
CA LYS A 111 -8.17 -28.29 -9.92
C LYS A 111 -7.02 -28.03 -10.91
N ALA A 112 -6.87 -26.80 -11.37
CA ALA A 112 -5.77 -26.40 -12.24
C ALA A 112 -4.40 -26.54 -11.54
N PHE A 113 -4.28 -26.20 -10.26
CA PHE A 113 -3.04 -26.40 -9.49
C PHE A 113 -2.67 -27.87 -9.34
N ILE A 114 -3.63 -28.76 -9.08
CA ILE A 114 -3.37 -30.21 -9.08
C ILE A 114 -2.86 -30.67 -10.46
N TYR A 115 -3.47 -30.21 -11.56
CA TYR A 115 -2.96 -30.53 -12.90
C TYR A 115 -1.57 -29.95 -13.17
N SER A 116 -1.25 -28.78 -12.63
CA SER A 116 0.09 -28.21 -12.68
C SER A 116 1.13 -29.11 -12.00
N GLU A 117 0.85 -29.60 -10.79
CA GLU A 117 1.74 -30.53 -10.07
C GLU A 117 1.91 -31.87 -10.79
N LEU A 118 0.86 -32.33 -11.47
CA LEU A 118 0.91 -33.52 -12.33
C LEU A 118 1.59 -33.24 -13.69
N ASN A 119 2.08 -32.03 -13.92
CA ASN A 119 2.68 -31.57 -15.18
C ASN A 119 1.75 -31.74 -16.40
N LYS A 120 0.43 -31.65 -16.18
CA LYS A 120 -0.64 -31.74 -17.17
C LYS A 120 -1.09 -30.36 -17.61
N LYS A 121 -0.26 -29.73 -18.45
CA LYS A 121 -0.37 -28.32 -18.82
C LYS A 121 -1.63 -27.99 -19.62
N ASP A 122 -2.06 -28.89 -20.52
CA ASP A 122 -3.23 -28.66 -21.36
C ASP A 122 -4.52 -28.79 -20.54
N GLU A 123 -4.60 -29.79 -19.67
CA GLU A 123 -5.72 -29.96 -18.74
C GLU A 123 -5.83 -28.81 -17.74
N MET A 124 -4.69 -28.29 -17.25
CA MET A 124 -4.65 -27.10 -16.42
C MET A 124 -5.24 -25.88 -17.13
N LEU A 125 -4.78 -25.56 -18.35
CA LEU A 125 -5.29 -24.40 -19.10
C LEU A 125 -6.77 -24.57 -19.47
N SER A 126 -7.17 -25.78 -19.88
CA SER A 126 -8.58 -26.09 -20.13
C SER A 126 -9.45 -25.95 -18.88
N THR A 127 -8.91 -26.26 -17.69
CA THR A 127 -9.63 -26.09 -16.43
C THR A 127 -9.83 -24.61 -16.11
N PHE A 128 -8.84 -23.76 -16.36
CA PHE A 128 -9.02 -22.31 -16.24
C PHE A 128 -10.05 -21.78 -17.23
N ASP A 129 -10.07 -22.28 -18.48
CA ASP A 129 -11.08 -21.89 -19.47
C ASP A 129 -12.51 -22.26 -19.01
N GLN A 130 -12.68 -23.45 -18.44
CA GLN A 130 -13.95 -23.88 -17.85
C GLN A 130 -14.36 -22.96 -16.69
N GLY A 131 -13.43 -22.65 -15.79
CA GLY A 131 -13.68 -21.74 -14.68
C GLY A 131 -14.07 -20.34 -15.14
N ILE A 132 -13.37 -19.79 -16.14
CA ILE A 132 -13.66 -18.46 -16.70
C ILE A 132 -15.06 -18.44 -17.33
N ALA A 133 -15.45 -19.52 -18.01
CA ALA A 133 -16.79 -19.63 -18.58
C ALA A 133 -17.89 -19.72 -17.51
N ALA A 134 -17.62 -20.42 -16.40
CA ALA A 134 -18.57 -20.58 -15.30
C ALA A 134 -18.66 -19.34 -14.38
N SER A 135 -17.54 -18.64 -14.20
CA SER A 135 -17.38 -17.53 -13.25
C SER A 135 -16.62 -16.37 -13.89
N PRO A 136 -17.20 -15.69 -14.90
CA PRO A 136 -16.49 -14.69 -15.70
C PRO A 136 -16.00 -13.47 -14.89
N ASN A 137 -16.59 -13.21 -13.72
CA ASN A 137 -16.19 -12.11 -12.84
C ASN A 137 -15.16 -12.52 -11.78
N HIS A 138 -14.73 -13.79 -11.73
CA HIS A 138 -13.75 -14.24 -10.75
C HIS A 138 -12.33 -13.92 -11.22
N ILE A 139 -11.83 -12.77 -10.76
CA ILE A 139 -10.53 -12.18 -11.15
C ILE A 139 -9.36 -13.18 -11.09
N PRO A 140 -9.19 -13.98 -10.02
CA PRO A 140 -8.02 -14.85 -9.89
C PRO A 140 -7.87 -15.89 -11.01
N LEU A 141 -8.96 -16.32 -11.66
CA LEU A 141 -8.88 -17.26 -12.79
C LEU A 141 -8.05 -16.72 -13.96
N TYR A 142 -8.22 -15.44 -14.28
CA TYR A 142 -7.48 -14.80 -15.35
C TYR A 142 -6.01 -14.61 -14.98
N VAL A 143 -5.75 -14.21 -13.74
CA VAL A 143 -4.40 -14.02 -13.21
C VAL A 143 -3.63 -15.34 -13.24
N PHE A 144 -4.21 -16.42 -12.71
CA PHE A 144 -3.56 -17.72 -12.67
C PHE A 144 -3.37 -18.34 -14.06
N LYS A 145 -4.36 -18.22 -14.94
CA LYS A 145 -4.23 -18.67 -16.34
C LYS A 145 -3.13 -17.90 -17.07
N ALA A 146 -3.12 -16.57 -16.97
CA ALA A 146 -2.12 -15.74 -17.62
C ALA A 146 -0.71 -16.01 -17.06
N GLY A 147 -0.57 -16.14 -15.73
CA GLY A 147 0.69 -16.52 -15.09
C GLY A 147 1.22 -17.86 -15.61
N ALA A 148 0.35 -18.88 -15.68
CA ALA A 148 0.71 -20.17 -16.25
C ALA A 148 1.14 -20.08 -17.73
N LEU A 149 0.48 -19.24 -18.53
CA LEU A 149 0.85 -19.00 -19.94
C LEU A 149 2.22 -18.31 -20.05
N LEU A 150 2.51 -17.33 -19.18
CA LEU A 150 3.79 -16.62 -19.16
C LEU A 150 4.95 -17.55 -18.83
N GLU A 151 4.77 -18.49 -17.90
CA GLU A 151 5.77 -19.51 -17.57
C GLU A 151 6.04 -20.49 -18.72
N MET A 152 5.02 -20.73 -19.55
CA MET A 152 5.17 -21.46 -20.79
C MET A 152 5.72 -20.60 -21.94
N ASN A 153 6.10 -19.34 -21.67
CA ASN A 153 6.55 -18.35 -22.65
C ASN A 153 5.50 -18.06 -23.75
N ARG A 154 4.21 -18.21 -23.44
CA ARG A 154 3.05 -17.95 -24.31
C ARG A 154 2.49 -16.54 -24.07
N ILE A 155 3.34 -15.53 -24.25
CA ILE A 155 3.05 -14.12 -23.86
C ILE A 155 1.80 -13.57 -24.57
N TYR A 156 1.63 -13.83 -25.86
CA TYR A 156 0.47 -13.31 -26.61
C TYR A 156 -0.87 -13.90 -26.12
N GLU A 157 -0.87 -15.15 -25.67
CA GLU A 157 -2.07 -15.77 -25.11
C GLU A 157 -2.38 -15.24 -23.71
N ALA A 158 -1.35 -14.92 -22.92
CA ALA A 158 -1.53 -14.22 -21.65
C ALA A 158 -2.12 -12.82 -21.87
N ILE A 159 -1.68 -12.09 -22.90
CA ILE A 159 -2.26 -10.80 -23.30
C ILE A 159 -3.75 -10.94 -23.64
N GLU A 160 -4.13 -11.93 -24.45
CA GLU A 160 -5.54 -12.17 -24.79
C GLU A 160 -6.36 -12.60 -23.55
N CYS A 161 -5.77 -13.34 -22.62
CA CYS A 161 -6.37 -13.68 -21.34
C CYS A 161 -6.69 -12.43 -20.50
N TYR A 162 -5.75 -11.49 -20.38
CA TYR A 162 -5.99 -10.24 -19.65
C TYR A 162 -7.00 -9.33 -20.36
N LYS A 163 -6.99 -9.27 -21.70
CA LYS A 163 -8.04 -8.55 -22.46
C LYS A 163 -9.43 -9.13 -22.20
N LEU A 164 -9.56 -10.45 -22.12
CA LEU A 164 -10.81 -11.10 -21.74
C LEU A 164 -11.20 -10.76 -20.30
N GLY A 165 -10.23 -10.74 -19.38
CA GLY A 165 -10.40 -10.30 -18.00
C GLY A 165 -10.97 -8.88 -17.91
N ILE A 166 -10.39 -7.93 -18.66
CA ILE A 166 -10.88 -6.54 -18.77
C ILE A 166 -12.30 -6.48 -19.32
N LYS A 167 -12.61 -7.25 -20.35
CA LYS A 167 -13.96 -7.29 -20.94
C LYS A 167 -15.02 -7.68 -19.91
N ASN A 168 -14.72 -8.66 -19.05
CA ASN A 168 -15.65 -9.15 -18.04
C ASN A 168 -15.60 -8.33 -16.73
N ASN A 169 -14.46 -7.72 -16.43
CA ASN A 169 -14.21 -6.95 -15.20
C ASN A 169 -13.63 -5.57 -15.54
N PRO A 170 -14.40 -4.67 -16.17
CA PRO A 170 -13.87 -3.43 -16.77
C PRO A 170 -13.34 -2.42 -15.76
N LYS A 171 -13.66 -2.59 -14.48
CA LYS A 171 -13.16 -1.75 -13.38
C LYS A 171 -11.91 -2.34 -12.73
N GLU A 172 -11.46 -3.54 -13.09
CA GLU A 172 -10.32 -4.22 -12.46
C GLU A 172 -8.98 -3.65 -12.94
N LEU A 173 -8.37 -2.85 -12.07
CA LEU A 173 -7.13 -2.12 -12.32
C LEU A 173 -5.93 -3.05 -12.54
N SER A 174 -5.86 -4.18 -11.81
CA SER A 174 -4.76 -5.14 -11.94
C SER A 174 -4.60 -5.66 -13.37
N PHE A 175 -5.71 -5.82 -14.10
CA PHE A 175 -5.67 -6.25 -15.49
C PHE A 175 -5.08 -5.19 -16.42
N TYR A 176 -5.43 -3.90 -16.23
CA TYR A 176 -4.86 -2.83 -17.06
C TYR A 176 -3.36 -2.64 -16.78
N ILE A 177 -2.95 -2.66 -15.52
CA ILE A 177 -1.53 -2.52 -15.14
C ILE A 177 -0.71 -3.69 -15.71
N THR A 178 -1.12 -4.92 -15.45
CA THR A 178 -0.39 -6.10 -15.93
C THR A 178 -0.37 -6.17 -17.46
N LEU A 179 -1.50 -5.86 -18.11
CA LEU A 179 -1.57 -5.78 -19.56
C LEU A 179 -0.63 -4.70 -20.11
N SER A 180 -0.53 -3.54 -19.44
CA SER A 180 0.38 -2.48 -19.85
C SER A 180 1.84 -2.93 -19.86
N ASP A 181 2.27 -3.64 -18.81
CA ASP A 181 3.63 -4.15 -18.70
C ASP A 181 3.91 -5.25 -19.74
N LEU A 182 2.94 -6.15 -19.98
CA LEU A 182 3.06 -7.15 -21.04
C LEU A 182 3.16 -6.51 -22.42
N GLN A 183 2.33 -5.50 -22.72
CA GLN A 183 2.36 -4.76 -23.98
C GLN A 183 3.67 -4.01 -24.15
N PHE A 184 4.16 -3.35 -23.09
CA PHE A 184 5.46 -2.69 -23.09
C PHE A 184 6.61 -3.68 -23.37
N ASN A 185 6.57 -4.86 -22.76
CA ASN A 185 7.56 -5.91 -22.98
C ASN A 185 7.59 -6.45 -24.42
N VAL A 186 6.44 -6.45 -25.12
CA VAL A 186 6.36 -6.78 -26.56
C VAL A 186 6.53 -5.55 -27.46
N ASN A 187 7.01 -4.43 -26.91
CA ASN A 187 7.27 -3.16 -27.59
C ASN A 187 6.02 -2.53 -28.23
N ASN A 188 4.84 -2.81 -27.68
CA ASN A 188 3.59 -2.22 -28.11
C ASN A 188 3.21 -1.01 -27.23
N ILE A 189 3.91 0.10 -27.48
CA ILE A 189 3.89 1.29 -26.62
C ILE A 189 2.49 1.93 -26.54
N ASN A 190 1.74 1.97 -27.65
CA ASN A 190 0.44 2.64 -27.69
C ASN A 190 -0.56 1.95 -26.76
N GLU A 191 -0.66 0.63 -26.84
CA GLU A 191 -1.57 -0.19 -26.03
C GLU A 191 -1.14 -0.18 -24.56
N ALA A 192 0.17 -0.17 -24.28
CA ALA A 192 0.66 0.00 -22.92
C ALA A 192 0.20 1.35 -22.32
N MET A 193 0.36 2.43 -23.08
CA MET A 193 -0.07 3.77 -22.68
C MET A 193 -1.59 3.89 -22.55
N GLU A 194 -2.37 3.24 -23.40
CA GLU A 194 -3.84 3.21 -23.29
C GLU A 194 -4.28 2.50 -22.00
N CYS A 195 -3.66 1.37 -21.67
CA CYS A 195 -3.93 0.67 -20.42
C CYS A 195 -3.57 1.54 -19.20
N LEU A 196 -2.39 2.17 -19.20
CA LEU A 196 -1.96 3.05 -18.10
C LEU A 196 -2.87 4.28 -17.96
N LYS A 197 -3.27 4.88 -19.08
CA LYS A 197 -4.26 5.96 -19.08
C LYS A 197 -5.56 5.48 -18.46
N LYS A 198 -6.02 4.27 -18.79
CA LYS A 198 -7.23 3.72 -18.20
C LYS A 198 -7.10 3.46 -16.70
N THR A 199 -5.93 3.00 -16.26
CA THR A 199 -5.59 2.88 -14.84
C THR A 199 -5.71 4.22 -14.13
N ILE A 200 -5.15 5.30 -14.69
CA ILE A 200 -5.22 6.66 -14.12
C ILE A 200 -6.64 7.24 -14.15
N GLU A 201 -7.45 6.91 -15.18
CA GLU A 201 -8.86 7.31 -15.25
C GLU A 201 -9.71 6.63 -14.16
N LEU A 202 -9.44 5.35 -13.89
CA LEU A 202 -10.13 4.57 -12.86
C LEU A 202 -9.60 4.89 -11.45
N ASP A 203 -8.32 5.24 -11.33
CA ASP A 203 -7.64 5.63 -10.11
C ASP A 203 -6.64 6.78 -10.38
N PRO A 204 -7.09 8.04 -10.19
CA PRO A 204 -6.25 9.23 -10.38
C PRO A 204 -5.09 9.38 -9.38
N TYR A 205 -5.02 8.53 -8.36
CA TYR A 205 -3.98 8.55 -7.32
C TYR A 205 -3.08 7.33 -7.37
N ASN A 206 -3.17 6.53 -8.44
CA ASN A 206 -2.32 5.37 -8.63
C ASN A 206 -0.87 5.76 -8.92
N ALA A 207 -0.05 5.86 -7.89
CA ALA A 207 1.35 6.21 -8.02
C ALA A 207 2.13 5.24 -8.94
N GLY A 208 1.78 3.95 -8.91
CA GLY A 208 2.35 2.93 -9.79
C GLY A 208 2.03 3.16 -11.25
N ALA A 209 0.80 3.55 -11.58
CA ALA A 209 0.43 3.89 -12.96
C ALA A 209 1.22 5.10 -13.48
N PHE A 210 1.40 6.15 -12.65
CA PHE A 210 2.25 7.28 -13.01
C PHE A 210 3.72 6.85 -13.16
N TYR A 211 4.22 5.98 -12.30
CA TYR A 211 5.58 5.46 -12.40
C TYR A 211 5.80 4.65 -13.68
N ASN A 212 4.92 3.69 -13.98
CA ASN A 212 4.99 2.88 -15.19
C ASN A 212 4.84 3.77 -16.45
N THR A 213 3.98 4.79 -16.39
CA THR A 213 3.88 5.82 -17.44
C THR A 213 5.20 6.56 -17.64
N ALA A 214 5.88 6.91 -16.55
CA ALA A 214 7.20 7.53 -16.62
C ALA A 214 8.24 6.60 -17.25
N CYS A 215 8.26 5.31 -16.89
CA CYS A 215 9.15 4.31 -17.49
C CYS A 215 8.91 4.18 -19.00
N VAL A 216 7.64 4.10 -19.43
CA VAL A 216 7.29 4.02 -20.86
C VAL A 216 7.73 5.27 -21.62
N TYR A 217 7.48 6.47 -21.09
CA TYR A 217 7.93 7.72 -21.72
C TYR A 217 9.45 7.83 -21.76
N SER A 218 10.13 7.42 -20.69
CA SER A 218 11.59 7.41 -20.61
C SER A 218 12.18 6.50 -21.68
N PHE A 219 11.66 5.27 -21.81
CA PHE A 219 12.05 4.34 -22.87
C PHE A 219 11.80 4.89 -24.28
N TRP A 220 10.71 5.62 -24.48
CA TRP A 220 10.38 6.25 -25.76
C TRP A 220 11.20 7.53 -26.06
N GLY A 221 12.02 8.00 -25.11
CA GLY A 221 12.84 9.21 -25.26
C GLY A 221 12.09 10.52 -24.98
N ARG A 222 10.86 10.45 -24.46
CA ARG A 222 10.02 11.59 -24.08
C ARG A 222 10.35 12.04 -22.66
N THR A 223 11.46 12.79 -22.54
CA THR A 223 12.09 13.12 -21.25
C THR A 223 11.21 13.99 -20.36
N ASP A 224 10.57 15.02 -20.91
CA ASP A 224 9.77 15.96 -20.10
C ASP A 224 8.53 15.25 -19.55
N GLU A 225 7.86 14.44 -20.37
CA GLU A 225 6.70 13.65 -19.98
C GLU A 225 7.06 12.58 -18.95
N ALA A 226 8.22 11.94 -19.10
CA ALA A 226 8.73 10.99 -18.12
C ALA A 226 8.93 11.66 -16.75
N LEU A 227 9.58 12.84 -16.71
CA LEU A 227 9.84 13.57 -15.49
C LEU A 227 8.55 14.09 -14.82
N VAL A 228 7.56 14.53 -15.61
CA VAL A 228 6.25 14.95 -15.09
C VAL A 228 5.52 13.78 -14.42
N ASN A 229 5.50 12.60 -15.05
CA ASN A 229 4.84 11.43 -14.49
C ASN A 229 5.62 10.85 -13.30
N LEU A 230 6.95 10.81 -13.36
CA LEU A 230 7.78 10.37 -12.24
C LEU A 230 7.60 11.28 -11.03
N LYS A 231 7.54 12.61 -11.26
CA LYS A 231 7.22 13.58 -10.21
C LYS A 231 5.88 13.27 -9.57
N LYS A 232 4.84 13.01 -10.37
CA LYS A 232 3.50 12.69 -9.84
C LYS A 232 3.51 11.39 -9.04
N ALA A 233 4.23 10.36 -9.52
CA ALA A 233 4.43 9.12 -8.78
C ALA A 233 5.10 9.35 -7.43
N ILE A 234 6.19 10.14 -7.40
CA ILE A 234 6.93 10.48 -6.17
C ILE A 234 6.05 11.29 -5.21
N GLN A 235 5.30 12.28 -5.71
CA GLN A 235 4.40 13.09 -4.90
C GLN A 235 3.36 12.23 -4.17
N LEU A 236 2.83 11.22 -4.85
CA LEU A 236 1.87 10.28 -4.30
C LEU A 236 2.53 9.20 -3.42
N ALA A 237 3.78 8.84 -3.71
CA ALA A 237 4.50 7.77 -3.04
C ALA A 237 6.03 7.97 -3.11
N PRO A 238 6.66 8.45 -2.01
CA PRO A 238 8.10 8.74 -1.94
C PRO A 238 9.02 7.58 -2.32
N ARG A 239 8.58 6.33 -2.16
CA ARG A 239 9.32 5.11 -2.55
C ARG A 239 9.84 5.13 -3.97
N TYR A 240 9.08 5.74 -4.89
CA TYR A 240 9.44 5.78 -6.29
C TYR A 240 10.71 6.58 -6.53
N LYS A 241 11.15 7.39 -5.56
CA LYS A 241 12.49 8.00 -5.57
C LYS A 241 13.57 6.92 -5.53
N VAL A 242 13.46 5.98 -4.60
CA VAL A 242 14.43 4.89 -4.40
C VAL A 242 14.39 3.92 -5.57
N LEU A 243 13.19 3.55 -6.02
CA LEU A 243 13.00 2.68 -7.18
C LEU A 243 13.59 3.30 -8.44
N ALA A 244 13.28 4.56 -8.75
CA ALA A 244 13.76 5.23 -9.96
C ALA A 244 15.30 5.32 -10.03
N ILE A 245 15.98 5.50 -8.89
CA ILE A 245 17.46 5.60 -8.83
C ILE A 245 18.14 4.33 -9.37
N ASN A 246 17.50 3.17 -9.23
CA ASN A 246 18.07 1.89 -9.65
C ASN A 246 17.36 1.30 -10.88
N ASP A 247 16.23 1.87 -11.29
CA ASP A 247 15.49 1.39 -12.45
C ASP A 247 16.15 1.84 -13.76
N LYS A 248 16.65 0.85 -14.51
CA LYS A 248 17.28 1.01 -15.81
C LYS A 248 16.41 1.76 -16.84
N ASP A 249 15.09 1.75 -16.67
CA ASP A 249 14.17 2.40 -17.60
C ASP A 249 14.40 3.94 -17.60
N PHE A 250 15.08 4.49 -16.59
CA PHE A 250 15.50 5.89 -16.48
C PHE A 250 16.98 6.18 -16.82
N ASP A 251 17.76 5.21 -17.32
CA ASP A 251 19.20 5.40 -17.57
C ASP A 251 19.53 6.59 -18.48
N ASN A 252 18.68 6.86 -19.46
CA ASN A 252 18.82 7.98 -20.39
C ASN A 252 18.53 9.35 -19.76
N ILE A 253 17.72 9.42 -18.68
CA ILE A 253 17.35 10.68 -18.02
C ILE A 253 18.01 10.88 -16.64
N ARG A 254 18.66 9.83 -16.10
CA ARG A 254 19.25 9.77 -14.75
C ARG A 254 20.20 10.92 -14.43
N ASN A 255 20.92 11.41 -15.44
CA ASN A 255 21.91 12.47 -15.26
C ASN A 255 21.34 13.90 -15.31
N SER A 256 20.07 14.07 -15.71
CA SER A 256 19.42 15.37 -15.76
C SER A 256 19.31 16.00 -14.36
N SER A 257 19.36 17.33 -14.30
CA SER A 257 19.20 18.07 -13.04
C SER A 257 17.84 17.82 -12.42
N THR A 258 16.78 17.74 -13.23
CA THR A 258 15.41 17.49 -12.77
C THR A 258 15.26 16.11 -12.17
N PHE A 259 15.80 15.06 -12.82
CA PHE A 259 15.76 13.70 -12.25
C PHE A 259 16.47 13.66 -10.90
N LYS A 260 17.69 14.21 -10.82
CA LYS A 260 18.47 14.27 -9.56
C LYS A 260 17.77 15.06 -8.46
N ALA A 261 17.03 16.10 -8.80
CA ALA A 261 16.23 16.86 -7.85
C ALA A 261 15.03 16.03 -7.34
N LEU A 262 14.31 15.34 -8.23
CA LEU A 262 13.17 14.49 -7.87
C LEU A 262 13.59 13.30 -6.99
N THR A 263 14.69 12.63 -7.33
CA THR A 263 15.19 11.47 -6.58
C THR A 263 16.16 11.85 -5.45
N GLY A 264 16.35 13.14 -5.21
CA GLY A 264 17.21 13.66 -4.15
C GLY A 264 16.54 13.62 -2.79
N VAL A 265 16.92 14.53 -1.90
CA VAL A 265 16.23 14.70 -0.62
C VAL A 265 14.83 15.26 -0.88
N GLY A 266 13.82 14.52 -0.43
CA GLY A 266 12.41 14.90 -0.53
C GLY A 266 11.99 15.68 0.72
N VAL A 267 10.98 16.54 0.57
CA VAL A 267 10.42 17.27 1.71
C VAL A 267 8.92 17.31 1.57
N TYR A 268 8.23 16.91 2.62
CA TYR A 268 6.80 17.06 2.78
C TYR A 268 6.53 18.01 3.93
N VAL A 269 5.68 19.00 3.71
CA VAL A 269 5.16 19.87 4.78
C VAL A 269 3.66 19.66 4.85
N ASP A 270 3.17 19.17 6.00
CA ASP A 270 1.76 18.81 6.22
C ASP A 270 1.19 17.90 5.12
N GLY A 271 1.99 16.92 4.66
CA GLY A 271 1.59 15.96 3.62
C GLY A 271 1.72 16.49 2.17
N LYS A 272 2.14 17.74 1.97
CA LYS A 272 2.37 18.31 0.64
C LYS A 272 3.84 18.20 0.24
N PHE A 273 4.11 17.55 -0.89
CA PHE A 273 5.45 17.51 -1.47
C PHE A 273 5.92 18.91 -1.90
N MET A 274 7.13 19.28 -1.49
CA MET A 274 7.71 20.58 -1.75
C MET A 274 8.71 20.52 -2.89
N GLU A 275 8.59 21.47 -3.81
CA GLU A 275 9.51 21.63 -4.94
C GLU A 275 10.51 22.73 -4.70
N PHE A 276 11.75 22.48 -5.09
CA PHE A 276 12.85 23.39 -4.87
C PHE A 276 13.57 23.68 -6.19
N ASP A 277 13.80 24.97 -6.46
CA ASP A 277 14.65 25.41 -7.56
C ASP A 277 16.14 25.19 -7.27
N VAL A 278 16.52 25.23 -5.99
CA VAL A 278 17.81 24.77 -5.47
C VAL A 278 17.57 23.56 -4.58
N PRO A 279 18.07 22.36 -4.94
CA PRO A 279 17.74 21.15 -4.21
C PRO A 279 18.25 21.21 -2.75
N PRO A 280 17.53 20.57 -1.82
CA PRO A 280 18.01 20.31 -0.48
C PRO A 280 19.40 19.65 -0.45
N THR A 281 20.20 19.94 0.57
CA THR A 281 21.53 19.31 0.74
C THR A 281 21.68 18.70 2.12
N ILE A 282 22.44 17.60 2.25
CA ILE A 282 22.83 17.04 3.54
C ILE A 282 24.26 17.49 3.83
N GLU A 283 24.48 18.11 4.98
CA GLU A 283 25.78 18.56 5.46
C GLU A 283 25.92 18.19 6.94
N GLU A 284 27.02 17.52 7.32
CA GLU A 284 27.25 17.02 8.70
C GLU A 284 26.03 16.29 9.31
N GLY A 285 25.28 15.52 8.48
CA GLY A 285 24.08 14.81 8.93
C GLY A 285 22.85 15.69 9.18
N ARG A 286 22.84 16.93 8.68
CA ARG A 286 21.70 17.85 8.74
C ARG A 286 21.20 18.18 7.33
N VAL A 287 19.88 18.15 7.16
CA VAL A 287 19.23 18.56 5.92
C VAL A 287 19.09 20.08 5.92
N LEU A 288 19.66 20.71 4.90
CA LEU A 288 19.59 22.13 4.63
C LEU A 288 18.64 22.39 3.47
N LEU A 289 17.63 23.25 3.69
CA LEU A 289 16.56 23.56 2.74
C LEU A 289 16.50 25.04 2.38
N PRO A 290 16.09 25.40 1.15
CA PRO A 290 15.70 26.75 0.80
C PRO A 290 14.64 27.28 1.78
N LEU A 291 15.08 28.24 2.58
CA LEU A 291 14.37 28.80 3.73
C LEU A 291 12.94 29.23 3.44
N ARG A 292 12.74 29.92 2.31
CA ARG A 292 11.47 30.58 1.98
C ARG A 292 10.31 29.60 1.94
N ILE A 293 10.54 28.45 1.33
CA ILE A 293 9.49 27.46 1.07
C ILE A 293 8.97 26.85 2.37
N VAL A 294 9.86 26.57 3.33
CA VAL A 294 9.47 25.98 4.63
C VAL A 294 8.70 26.98 5.48
N PHE A 295 9.17 28.22 5.58
CA PHE A 295 8.49 29.26 6.35
C PHE A 295 7.11 29.59 5.77
N GLU A 296 7.01 29.76 4.44
CA GLU A 296 5.72 30.01 3.79
C GLU A 296 4.76 28.83 3.98
N ALA A 297 5.25 27.59 3.90
CA ALA A 297 4.43 26.40 4.13
C ALA A 297 3.93 26.29 5.58
N LEU A 298 4.75 26.71 6.56
CA LEU A 298 4.37 26.79 7.98
C LEU A 298 3.52 28.04 8.31
N GLY A 299 3.29 28.94 7.35
CA GLY A 299 2.54 30.19 7.55
C GLY A 299 3.34 31.32 8.23
N ALA A 300 4.66 31.19 8.32
CA ALA A 300 5.55 32.19 8.90
C ALA A 300 5.88 33.31 7.91
N SER A 301 5.97 34.55 8.41
CA SER A 301 6.51 35.68 7.64
C SER A 301 8.04 35.68 7.66
N ILE A 302 8.66 36.22 6.61
CA ILE A 302 10.12 36.21 6.43
C ILE A 302 10.61 37.58 6.02
N GLU A 303 11.73 38.00 6.61
CA GLU A 303 12.46 39.20 6.25
C GLU A 303 13.95 38.88 6.02
N TRP A 304 14.49 39.35 4.91
CA TRP A 304 15.93 39.31 4.63
C TRP A 304 16.56 40.67 4.89
N ILE A 305 17.58 40.71 5.75
CA ILE A 305 18.36 41.91 6.08
C ILE A 305 19.72 41.79 5.39
N ASP A 306 19.91 42.56 4.32
CA ASP A 306 21.07 42.41 3.45
C ASP A 306 22.39 42.86 4.10
N SER A 307 22.35 43.92 4.92
CA SER A 307 23.53 44.51 5.57
C SER A 307 24.23 43.56 6.53
N THR A 308 23.47 42.69 7.19
CA THR A 308 23.98 41.72 8.17
C THR A 308 23.94 40.29 7.65
N LYS A 309 23.37 40.06 6.46
CA LYS A 309 23.07 38.72 5.93
C LYS A 309 22.26 37.89 6.94
N THR A 310 21.22 38.51 7.48
CA THR A 310 20.36 37.91 8.52
C THR A 310 18.99 37.64 7.94
N VAL A 311 18.47 36.46 8.24
CA VAL A 311 17.05 36.17 8.04
C VAL A 311 16.34 36.32 9.37
N LYS A 312 15.21 37.01 9.37
CA LYS A 312 14.23 36.94 10.44
C LYS A 312 12.97 36.25 9.93
N GLY A 313 12.28 35.54 10.81
CA GLY A 313 10.88 35.24 10.55
C GLY A 313 10.05 35.07 11.81
N GLN A 314 8.75 35.11 11.61
CA GLN A 314 7.75 35.26 12.66
C GLN A 314 6.56 34.36 12.36
N LEU A 315 6.15 33.57 13.35
CA LEU A 315 4.90 32.81 13.37
C LEU A 315 4.23 32.99 14.73
N GLY A 316 3.05 33.62 14.75
CA GLY A 316 2.36 33.97 16.00
C GLY A 316 3.28 34.79 16.92
N ASN A 317 3.55 34.27 18.12
CA ASN A 317 4.44 34.89 19.11
C ASN A 317 5.90 34.47 18.99
N THR A 318 6.21 33.52 18.10
CA THR A 318 7.57 33.01 17.91
C THR A 318 8.31 33.83 16.88
N SER A 319 9.46 34.38 17.28
CA SER A 319 10.42 35.06 16.42
C SER A 319 11.70 34.24 16.30
N LEU A 320 12.25 34.16 15.08
CA LEU A 320 13.52 33.52 14.77
C LEU A 320 14.41 34.51 14.03
N SER A 321 15.69 34.60 14.39
CA SER A 321 16.71 35.38 13.69
C SER A 321 17.99 34.57 13.51
N LEU A 322 18.44 34.44 12.26
CA LEU A 322 19.61 33.65 11.88
C LEU A 322 20.52 34.45 10.95
N GLN A 323 21.78 34.62 11.35
CA GLN A 323 22.81 35.17 10.47
C GLN A 323 23.50 34.05 9.67
N ILE A 324 23.63 34.23 8.36
CA ILE A 324 24.27 33.23 7.49
C ILE A 324 25.75 33.08 7.87
N GLY A 325 26.20 31.82 7.95
CA GLY A 325 27.54 31.45 8.43
C GLY A 325 27.69 31.36 9.95
N SER A 326 26.70 31.83 10.73
CA SER A 326 26.71 31.71 12.19
C SER A 326 26.14 30.36 12.63
N LYS A 327 26.80 29.72 13.61
CA LYS A 327 26.23 28.60 14.38
C LYS A 327 25.33 29.07 15.52
N THR A 328 25.15 30.37 15.71
CA THR A 328 24.26 30.94 16.72
C THR A 328 23.08 31.62 16.04
N ALA A 329 21.88 31.25 16.47
CA ALA A 329 20.60 31.84 16.10
C ALA A 329 19.90 32.41 17.34
N LEU A 330 18.91 33.26 17.15
CA LEU A 330 18.06 33.76 18.22
C LEU A 330 16.63 33.25 18.02
N VAL A 331 16.06 32.63 19.05
CA VAL A 331 14.64 32.26 19.11
C VAL A 331 14.01 33.02 20.28
N ASN A 332 13.05 33.90 20.01
CA ASN A 332 12.45 34.78 21.03
C ASN A 332 13.49 35.59 21.83
N GLY A 333 14.55 36.02 21.15
CA GLY A 333 15.67 36.76 21.75
C GLY A 333 16.66 35.92 22.56
N LYS A 334 16.46 34.59 22.69
CA LYS A 334 17.39 33.68 23.35
C LYS A 334 18.32 33.03 22.34
N GLU A 335 19.60 32.91 22.69
CA GLU A 335 20.59 32.23 21.85
C GLU A 335 20.34 30.72 21.79
N VAL A 336 20.35 30.18 20.58
CA VAL A 336 20.27 28.75 20.28
C VAL A 336 21.44 28.39 19.36
N THR A 337 22.14 27.30 19.67
CA THR A 337 23.26 26.82 18.86
C THR A 337 22.75 25.85 17.79
N LEU A 338 23.26 26.02 16.57
CA LEU A 338 23.04 25.16 15.42
C LEU A 338 24.22 24.22 15.24
N ASP A 339 23.93 22.97 14.87
CA ASP A 339 24.96 22.02 14.46
C ASP A 339 25.68 22.50 13.19
N VAL A 340 24.90 22.97 12.21
CA VAL A 340 25.39 23.45 10.90
C VAL A 340 24.85 24.85 10.65
N PRO A 341 25.69 25.82 10.25
CA PRO A 341 25.24 27.17 9.96
C PRO A 341 24.42 27.22 8.66
N GLY A 342 23.56 28.23 8.54
CA GLY A 342 22.92 28.54 7.26
C GLY A 342 23.95 28.97 6.21
N LYS A 343 23.70 28.67 4.94
CA LYS A 343 24.59 29.01 3.81
C LYS A 343 23.79 29.55 2.62
N ILE A 344 24.49 30.12 1.64
CA ILE A 344 23.88 30.55 0.37
C ILE A 344 24.38 29.64 -0.74
N VAL A 345 23.45 29.00 -1.47
CA VAL A 345 23.73 28.17 -2.64
C VAL A 345 22.89 28.67 -3.80
N ASN A 346 23.53 29.03 -4.92
CA ASN A 346 22.86 29.55 -6.12
C ASN A 346 21.85 30.68 -5.83
N GLY A 347 22.20 31.59 -4.92
CA GLY A 347 21.34 32.71 -4.52
C GLY A 347 20.16 32.34 -3.60
N ARG A 348 20.04 31.09 -3.16
CA ARG A 348 19.07 30.64 -2.16
C ARG A 348 19.74 30.44 -0.80
N THR A 349 19.08 30.96 0.23
CA THR A 349 19.47 30.74 1.62
C THR A 349 19.02 29.37 2.07
N LEU A 350 19.97 28.50 2.37
CA LEU A 350 19.77 27.14 2.85
C LEU A 350 20.01 27.08 4.35
N VAL A 351 19.08 26.50 5.10
CA VAL A 351 19.16 26.41 6.57
C VAL A 351 18.75 25.05 7.08
N PRO A 352 19.20 24.63 8.29
CA PRO A 352 18.80 23.37 8.87
C PRO A 352 17.28 23.31 9.09
N VAL A 353 16.59 22.38 8.40
CA VAL A 353 15.13 22.28 8.44
C VAL A 353 14.61 22.01 9.84
N ARG A 354 15.27 21.11 10.57
CA ARG A 354 14.88 20.70 11.92
C ARG A 354 14.82 21.90 12.86
N PHE A 355 15.90 22.68 12.91
CA PHE A 355 15.96 23.89 13.73
C PHE A 355 14.84 24.87 13.42
N VAL A 356 14.62 25.15 12.13
CA VAL A 356 13.57 26.10 11.71
C VAL A 356 12.19 25.62 12.10
N SER A 357 11.84 24.40 11.70
CA SER A 357 10.51 23.85 11.86
C SER A 357 10.18 23.66 13.34
N GLU A 358 11.10 23.07 14.13
CA GLU A 358 10.90 22.87 15.57
C GLU A 358 10.85 24.20 16.34
N SER A 359 11.58 25.25 15.89
CA SER A 359 11.46 26.58 16.49
C SER A 359 10.04 27.14 16.34
N PHE A 360 9.38 26.86 15.23
CA PHE A 360 7.97 27.21 15.00
C PHE A 360 6.98 26.20 15.56
N GLY A 361 7.47 25.21 16.32
CA GLY A 361 6.65 24.18 16.93
C GLY A 361 6.11 23.16 15.94
N ALA A 362 6.80 22.89 14.83
CA ALA A 362 6.50 21.76 13.96
C ALA A 362 7.41 20.56 14.30
N ASP A 363 6.85 19.36 14.21
CA ASP A 363 7.61 18.12 14.34
C ASP A 363 8.36 17.84 13.04
N VAL A 364 9.57 17.28 13.16
CA VAL A 364 10.41 16.94 12.01
C VAL A 364 10.89 15.50 12.13
N ASP A 365 10.45 14.71 11.15
CA ASP A 365 10.89 13.33 10.99
C ASP A 365 11.75 13.17 9.73
N TRP A 366 12.61 12.15 9.76
CA TRP A 366 13.52 11.81 8.67
C TRP A 366 13.42 10.32 8.34
N ASP A 367 12.90 10.06 7.14
CA ASP A 367 12.92 8.74 6.54
C ASP A 367 14.27 8.51 5.86
N HIS A 368 15.03 7.56 6.41
CA HIS A 368 16.36 7.18 5.94
C HIS A 368 16.36 6.50 4.58
N ASP A 369 15.33 5.71 4.28
CA ASP A 369 15.27 4.88 3.08
C ASP A 369 14.91 5.73 1.87
N THR A 370 13.84 6.52 1.98
CA THR A 370 13.41 7.40 0.90
C THR A 370 14.17 8.72 0.89
N LYS A 371 14.99 9.01 1.91
CA LYS A 371 15.68 10.30 2.10
C LYS A 371 14.70 11.46 2.09
N THR A 372 13.70 11.39 2.96
CA THR A 372 12.59 12.32 2.98
C THR A 372 12.45 12.96 4.35
N VAL A 373 12.36 14.28 4.37
CA VAL A 373 12.00 15.04 5.57
C VAL A 373 10.49 15.21 5.59
N TYR A 374 9.85 14.81 6.69
CA TYR A 374 8.45 15.13 6.97
C TYR A 374 8.41 16.23 8.02
N VAL A 375 7.78 17.35 7.68
CA VAL A 375 7.52 18.45 8.60
C VAL A 375 6.02 18.46 8.87
N ALA A 376 5.64 18.23 10.12
CA ALA A 376 4.26 18.24 10.56
C ALA A 376 4.02 19.42 11.50
N SER A 377 3.18 20.36 11.10
CA SER A 377 2.73 21.44 11.97
C SER A 377 1.89 20.85 13.11
N GLN A 378 2.11 21.29 14.36
CA GLN A 378 1.30 20.82 15.48
C GLN A 378 -0.21 21.08 15.23
N GLU A 379 -1.04 20.10 15.56
CA GLU A 379 -2.49 20.29 15.63
C GLU A 379 -2.80 21.16 16.85
N GLU A 380 -3.62 22.20 16.68
CA GLU A 380 -4.24 22.83 17.84
C GLU A 380 -5.13 21.77 18.47
N ASN A 381 -4.83 21.39 19.72
CA ASN A 381 -5.64 20.43 20.46
C ASN A 381 -6.98 21.08 20.80
N THR A 382 -7.91 21.08 19.85
CA THR A 382 -9.28 21.54 20.05
C THR A 382 -10.06 20.41 20.73
N ASN A 383 -9.68 20.08 21.95
CA ASN A 383 -10.40 19.10 22.76
C ASN A 383 -11.72 19.73 23.24
N ASN A 384 -12.65 19.90 22.29
CA ASN A 384 -13.91 20.65 22.45
C ASN A 384 -15.13 19.72 22.42
N THR A 385 -14.93 18.40 22.43
CA THR A 385 -16.02 17.41 22.36
C THR A 385 -16.74 17.24 23.69
N GLY A 386 -16.06 17.51 24.83
CA GLY A 386 -16.60 17.29 26.18
C GLY A 386 -16.84 15.81 26.53
N LEU A 387 -16.37 14.87 25.71
CA LEU A 387 -16.52 13.43 25.88
C LEU A 387 -15.31 12.82 26.61
N SER A 388 -15.53 11.73 27.36
CA SER A 388 -14.42 10.94 27.88
C SER A 388 -13.74 10.13 26.77
N ARG A 389 -12.51 9.68 27.03
CA ARG A 389 -11.75 8.79 26.15
C ARG A 389 -12.57 7.57 25.73
N GLU A 390 -13.21 6.90 26.69
CA GLU A 390 -14.00 5.68 26.46
C GLU A 390 -15.21 5.95 25.56
N ALA A 391 -15.88 7.09 25.75
CA ALA A 391 -17.02 7.48 24.93
C ALA A 391 -16.62 7.82 23.48
N ILE A 392 -15.42 8.38 23.29
CA ILE A 392 -14.86 8.62 21.95
C ILE A 392 -14.56 7.28 21.26
N ILE A 393 -13.90 6.36 21.96
CA ILE A 393 -13.55 5.02 21.42
C ILE A 393 -14.81 4.24 21.04
N GLU A 394 -15.84 4.21 21.89
CA GLU A 394 -17.11 3.52 21.61
C GLU A 394 -17.78 4.07 20.34
N LYS A 395 -17.76 5.40 20.15
CA LYS A 395 -18.30 6.04 18.94
C LYS A 395 -17.50 5.68 17.69
N LEU A 396 -16.17 5.64 17.78
CA LEU A 396 -15.30 5.27 16.66
C LEU A 396 -15.53 3.81 16.26
N ASP A 397 -15.51 2.87 17.20
CA ASP A 397 -15.73 1.44 16.95
C ASP A 397 -17.09 1.15 16.30
N ALA A 398 -18.12 1.96 16.59
CA ALA A 398 -19.44 1.81 16.00
C ALA A 398 -19.60 2.40 14.58
N SER A 399 -18.64 3.19 14.09
CA SER A 399 -18.85 4.03 12.91
C SER A 399 -17.74 4.03 11.86
N LEU A 400 -16.53 3.58 12.21
CA LEU A 400 -15.45 3.39 11.25
C LEU A 400 -15.68 2.10 10.45
N ASP A 401 -15.35 2.12 9.16
CA ASP A 401 -15.08 0.88 8.44
C ASP A 401 -13.61 0.53 8.62
N ILE A 402 -13.34 -0.71 9.04
CA ILE A 402 -11.99 -1.23 9.21
C ILE A 402 -11.71 -2.20 8.06
N LEU A 403 -10.70 -1.88 7.26
CA LEU A 403 -10.35 -2.62 6.05
C LEU A 403 -8.96 -3.25 6.22
N PRO A 404 -8.86 -4.56 6.51
CA PRO A 404 -7.60 -5.28 6.45
C PRO A 404 -7.21 -5.55 4.99
N ILE A 405 -5.94 -5.36 4.67
CA ILE A 405 -5.35 -5.65 3.35
C ILE A 405 -4.03 -6.37 3.57
N ASP A 406 -3.88 -7.51 2.92
CA ASP A 406 -2.64 -8.26 2.90
C ASP A 406 -1.77 -7.89 1.68
N GLY A 407 -0.45 -8.04 1.82
CA GLY A 407 0.52 -7.88 0.73
C GLY A 407 0.52 -9.01 -0.28
N MET A 408 -0.50 -9.86 -0.29
CA MET A 408 -0.55 -11.12 -1.05
C MET A 408 -0.61 -10.91 -2.57
N PHE A 409 -0.90 -9.68 -3.01
CA PHE A 409 -0.78 -9.24 -4.41
C PHE A 409 0.09 -7.97 -4.49
N PRO A 410 1.43 -8.10 -4.47
CA PRO A 410 2.31 -6.94 -4.31
C PRO A 410 2.18 -5.90 -5.43
N GLU A 411 1.74 -6.35 -6.61
CA GLU A 411 1.24 -5.48 -7.68
C GLU A 411 -0.16 -5.93 -8.10
N PRO A 412 -1.12 -5.01 -8.27
CA PRO A 412 -0.93 -3.56 -8.42
C PRO A 412 -1.00 -2.74 -7.11
N TYR A 413 -1.21 -3.36 -5.94
CA TYR A 413 -1.62 -2.65 -4.73
C TYR A 413 -0.48 -1.94 -3.99
N GLY A 414 0.78 -2.25 -4.32
CA GLY A 414 1.93 -1.54 -3.80
C GLY A 414 2.26 -1.87 -2.34
N ILE A 415 2.04 -3.11 -1.94
CA ILE A 415 2.32 -3.63 -0.59
C ILE A 415 3.29 -4.80 -0.77
N GLU A 416 4.42 -4.84 -0.07
CA GLU A 416 5.36 -5.96 -0.19
C GLU A 416 4.73 -7.26 0.36
N PRO A 417 5.17 -8.46 -0.06
CA PRO A 417 4.58 -9.73 0.38
C PRO A 417 4.58 -9.96 1.91
N ASN A 418 5.43 -9.27 2.66
CA ASN A 418 5.52 -9.33 4.11
C ASN A 418 4.94 -8.08 4.82
N GLU A 419 4.24 -7.23 4.09
CA GLU A 419 3.56 -6.05 4.62
C GLU A 419 2.04 -6.20 4.59
N ALA A 420 1.39 -5.50 5.51
CA ALA A 420 -0.04 -5.46 5.70
C ALA A 420 -0.51 -4.02 5.85
N LYS A 421 -1.77 -3.75 5.51
CA LYS A 421 -2.42 -2.48 5.86
C LYS A 421 -3.73 -2.70 6.59
N MET A 422 -4.02 -1.81 7.52
CA MET A 422 -5.29 -1.73 8.25
C MET A 422 -5.83 -0.31 8.12
N ILE A 423 -6.87 -0.13 7.33
CA ILE A 423 -7.40 1.21 7.05
C ILE A 423 -8.64 1.46 7.89
N PHE A 424 -8.63 2.58 8.58
CA PHE A 424 -9.72 3.10 9.39
C PHE A 424 -10.41 4.20 8.58
N VAL A 425 -11.53 3.86 7.94
CA VAL A 425 -12.27 4.80 7.09
C VAL A 425 -13.32 5.51 7.93
N ALA A 426 -13.07 6.78 8.18
CA ALA A 426 -14.04 7.69 8.76
C ALA A 426 -15.13 8.03 7.73
N LYS A 427 -16.39 7.80 8.10
CA LYS A 427 -17.57 8.08 7.27
C LYS A 427 -18.00 9.54 7.28
N SER A 428 -17.48 10.31 8.23
CA SER A 428 -17.86 11.71 8.43
C SER A 428 -16.72 12.53 9.02
N GLU A 429 -16.78 13.85 8.84
CA GLU A 429 -15.87 14.78 9.50
C GLU A 429 -15.97 14.71 11.04
N GLU A 430 -17.14 14.34 11.56
CA GLU A 430 -17.34 14.09 13.00
C GLU A 430 -16.43 12.95 13.49
N ASN A 431 -16.29 11.87 12.72
CA ASN A 431 -15.37 10.77 13.05
C ASN A 431 -13.91 11.22 13.09
N LEU A 432 -13.50 12.02 12.10
CA LEU A 432 -12.16 12.60 12.09
C LEU A 432 -11.93 13.51 13.31
N ASN A 433 -12.92 14.32 13.67
CA ASN A 433 -12.83 15.22 14.83
C ASN A 433 -12.84 14.46 16.17
N LEU A 434 -13.59 13.36 16.27
CA LEU A 434 -13.52 12.45 17.42
C LEU A 434 -12.13 11.84 17.58
N PHE A 435 -11.55 11.34 16.48
CA PHE A 435 -10.18 10.81 16.52
C PHE A 435 -9.16 11.89 16.86
N ARG A 436 -9.28 13.11 16.29
CA ARG A 436 -8.44 14.28 16.63
C ARG A 436 -8.44 14.63 18.11
N ALA A 437 -9.57 14.50 18.78
CA ALA A 437 -9.74 14.81 20.21
C ALA A 437 -8.96 13.87 21.15
N LEU A 438 -8.57 12.68 20.68
CA LEU A 438 -7.71 11.77 21.43
C LEU A 438 -6.31 12.34 21.64
N SER A 439 -5.69 12.03 22.79
CA SER A 439 -4.26 12.29 22.99
C SER A 439 -3.41 11.53 21.96
N LYS A 440 -2.14 11.89 21.80
CA LYS A 440 -1.25 11.18 20.86
C LYS A 440 -1.12 9.72 21.28
N GLU A 441 -0.96 9.47 22.57
CA GLU A 441 -0.88 8.14 23.17
C GLU A 441 -2.17 7.35 22.91
N ASP A 442 -3.34 7.96 23.10
CA ASP A 442 -4.63 7.29 22.87
C ASP A 442 -4.87 6.97 21.39
N LYS A 443 -4.41 7.80 20.46
CA LYS A 443 -4.47 7.52 19.01
C LYS A 443 -3.64 6.29 18.66
N ILE A 444 -2.43 6.20 19.19
CA ILE A 444 -1.53 5.05 18.97
C ILE A 444 -2.13 3.79 19.59
N ASP A 445 -2.57 3.87 20.84
CA ASP A 445 -3.22 2.75 21.54
C ASP A 445 -4.44 2.23 20.78
N TYR A 446 -5.29 3.13 20.29
CA TYR A 446 -6.48 2.77 19.52
C TYR A 446 -6.14 2.02 18.23
N LEU A 447 -5.27 2.61 17.39
CA LEU A 447 -4.88 2.01 16.11
C LEU A 447 -4.18 0.67 16.32
N ASN A 448 -3.22 0.59 17.25
CA ASN A 448 -2.48 -0.63 17.53
C ASN A 448 -3.40 -1.73 18.08
N ARG A 449 -4.29 -1.41 19.04
CA ARG A 449 -5.24 -2.39 19.59
C ARG A 449 -6.10 -3.01 18.50
N VAL A 450 -6.69 -2.19 17.63
CA VAL A 450 -7.55 -2.69 16.55
C VAL A 450 -6.74 -3.53 15.56
N VAL A 451 -5.49 -3.18 15.27
CA VAL A 451 -4.58 -4.06 14.50
C VAL A 451 -4.39 -5.40 15.19
N GLN A 452 -4.05 -5.43 16.49
CA GLN A 452 -3.83 -6.69 17.23
C GLN A 452 -5.10 -7.56 17.28
N GLU A 453 -6.28 -6.95 17.46
CA GLU A 453 -7.58 -7.66 17.47
C GLU A 453 -7.94 -8.27 16.11
N ASN A 454 -7.50 -7.64 15.02
CA ASN A 454 -7.80 -8.07 13.65
C ASN A 454 -6.62 -8.73 12.93
N TYR A 455 -5.50 -8.96 13.64
CA TYR A 455 -4.24 -9.44 13.07
C TYR A 455 -4.36 -10.82 12.41
N GLY A 456 -5.23 -11.69 12.93
CA GLY A 456 -5.53 -12.99 12.33
C GLY A 456 -6.08 -12.92 10.90
N SER A 457 -6.53 -11.74 10.47
CA SER A 457 -6.99 -11.46 9.10
C SER A 457 -5.84 -11.16 8.13
N VAL A 458 -4.60 -11.03 8.61
CA VAL A 458 -3.43 -10.62 7.81
C VAL A 458 -2.21 -11.50 8.11
N LEU A 459 -2.32 -12.78 7.77
CA LEU A 459 -1.31 -13.80 8.06
C LEU A 459 -0.03 -13.64 7.23
N GLY A 460 1.13 -13.82 7.86
CA GLY A 460 2.44 -13.87 7.19
C GLY A 460 3.13 -12.51 6.99
N CYS A 461 2.62 -11.45 7.62
CA CYS A 461 3.19 -10.10 7.50
C CYS A 461 4.01 -9.71 8.75
N ASP A 462 5.21 -9.19 8.55
CA ASP A 462 6.09 -8.73 9.63
C ASP A 462 5.67 -7.35 10.16
N THR A 463 5.03 -6.54 9.30
CA THR A 463 4.74 -5.14 9.58
C THR A 463 3.35 -4.77 9.06
N VAL A 464 2.60 -4.01 9.85
CA VAL A 464 1.26 -3.50 9.51
C VAL A 464 1.28 -1.97 9.53
N GLU A 465 0.85 -1.35 8.44
CA GLU A 465 0.53 0.08 8.39
C GLU A 465 -0.93 0.29 8.78
N ALA A 466 -1.18 0.96 9.90
CA ALA A 466 -2.50 1.43 10.29
C ALA A 466 -2.72 2.88 9.83
N SER A 467 -3.74 3.10 9.01
CA SER A 467 -3.97 4.39 8.35
C SER A 467 -5.38 4.91 8.62
N PHE A 468 -5.50 6.08 9.24
CA PHE A 468 -6.79 6.73 9.48
C PHE A 468 -7.13 7.70 8.36
N VAL A 469 -8.22 7.42 7.65
CA VAL A 469 -8.59 8.07 6.40
C VAL A 469 -9.96 8.73 6.50
N TYR A 470 -10.09 9.94 5.97
CA TYR A 470 -11.36 10.62 5.73
C TYR A 470 -11.31 11.33 4.37
N ASP A 471 -12.38 11.27 3.58
CA ASP A 471 -12.51 12.01 2.31
C ASP A 471 -11.27 11.87 1.39
N ASN A 472 -10.87 10.63 1.10
CA ASN A 472 -9.69 10.32 0.28
C ASN A 472 -8.40 10.99 0.77
N LYS A 473 -8.27 11.17 2.08
CA LYS A 473 -7.04 11.67 2.71
C LYS A 473 -6.72 10.91 3.99
N MET A 474 -5.46 10.52 4.15
CA MET A 474 -4.89 9.91 5.33
C MET A 474 -4.40 11.02 6.21
N TYR A 475 -4.93 11.07 7.43
CA TYR A 475 -4.56 12.08 8.42
C TYR A 475 -3.57 11.52 9.43
N TYR A 476 -3.56 10.20 9.61
CA TYR A 476 -2.69 9.53 10.57
C TYR A 476 -2.17 8.23 10.00
N ARG A 477 -0.90 7.94 10.24
CA ARG A 477 -0.24 6.68 9.86
C ARG A 477 0.59 6.17 11.02
N LEU A 478 0.49 4.87 11.27
CA LEU A 478 1.21 4.16 12.31
C LEU A 478 1.76 2.87 11.71
N TYR A 479 3.07 2.65 11.81
CA TYR A 479 3.65 1.34 11.54
C TYR A 479 3.72 0.54 12.84
N THR A 480 3.24 -0.70 12.83
CA THR A 480 3.25 -1.60 13.99
C THR A 480 3.59 -3.03 13.56
N THR A 481 3.88 -3.90 14.53
CA THR A 481 4.16 -5.33 14.30
C THR A 481 3.26 -6.19 15.19
N TYR A 482 3.29 -7.51 14.98
CA TYR A 482 2.69 -8.44 15.93
C TYR A 482 3.29 -8.24 17.33
N GLU A 483 2.45 -8.16 18.36
CA GLU A 483 2.84 -7.97 19.76
C GLU A 483 3.58 -6.65 20.07
N ALA A 484 3.53 -5.65 19.19
CA ALA A 484 4.15 -4.36 19.45
C ALA A 484 3.51 -3.64 20.65
N ASP A 485 4.35 -3.17 21.59
CA ASP A 485 3.94 -2.29 22.68
C ASP A 485 3.73 -0.87 22.12
N SER A 486 2.54 -0.31 22.33
CA SER A 486 2.15 1.01 21.84
C SER A 486 3.07 2.13 22.33
N LYS A 487 3.72 1.96 23.48
CA LYS A 487 4.66 2.96 24.03
C LYS A 487 5.91 3.18 23.18
N ASN A 488 6.25 2.24 22.31
CA ASN A 488 7.42 2.31 21.44
C ASN A 488 7.08 2.68 20.00
N LEU A 489 5.83 3.00 19.71
CA LEU A 489 5.37 3.35 18.37
C LEU A 489 5.32 4.86 18.18
N GLU A 490 5.54 5.29 16.94
CA GLU A 490 5.44 6.68 16.55
C GLU A 490 4.27 6.88 15.56
N LEU A 491 3.45 7.89 15.84
CA LEU A 491 2.34 8.27 14.98
C LEU A 491 2.76 9.42 14.06
N GLU A 492 2.67 9.19 12.77
CA GLU A 492 2.78 10.23 11.77
C GLU A 492 1.45 10.98 11.61
N VAL A 493 1.53 12.31 11.49
CA VAL A 493 0.35 13.18 11.40
C VAL A 493 0.41 14.03 10.13
N PHE A 494 -0.66 13.97 9.34
CA PHE A 494 -0.84 14.76 8.12
C PHE A 494 -2.02 15.72 8.31
N LYS A 495 -1.77 16.92 8.85
CA LYS A 495 -2.82 17.89 9.23
C LYS A 495 -3.79 18.25 8.09
N GLN A 496 -3.26 18.46 6.88
CA GLN A 496 -4.06 18.76 5.69
C GLN A 496 -4.58 17.50 4.98
N GLY A 497 -4.19 16.32 5.49
CA GLY A 497 -4.43 15.01 4.90
C GLY A 497 -3.49 14.74 3.73
N MET A 498 -2.85 13.57 3.72
CA MET A 498 -2.13 13.04 2.56
C MET A 498 -3.14 12.34 1.63
N LEU A 499 -3.19 12.71 0.35
CA LEU A 499 -4.19 12.21 -0.60
C LEU A 499 -4.07 10.71 -0.86
N VAL A 500 -5.11 9.95 -0.48
CA VAL A 500 -5.24 8.48 -0.62
C VAL A 500 -6.29 8.15 -1.66
N ASN A 501 -6.27 6.94 -2.21
CA ASN A 501 -7.48 6.38 -2.79
C ASN A 501 -8.04 5.25 -1.93
N VAL A 502 -9.21 5.49 -1.33
CA VAL A 502 -10.02 4.44 -0.70
C VAL A 502 -11.24 4.26 -1.59
N ILE A 503 -11.27 3.14 -2.32
CA ILE A 503 -12.41 2.82 -3.18
C ILE A 503 -13.41 2.00 -2.35
N GLU A 504 -14.59 2.58 -2.10
CA GLU A 504 -15.75 1.90 -1.51
C GLU A 504 -16.26 0.74 -2.41
N GLN A 505 -16.72 -0.35 -1.80
CA GLN A 505 -17.24 -1.53 -2.51
C GLN A 505 -18.73 -1.77 -2.26
N ASP A 506 -19.45 -2.10 -3.35
CA ASP A 506 -20.80 -2.65 -3.33
C ASP A 506 -20.82 -4.12 -2.85
N GLN A 507 -21.84 -4.45 -2.05
CA GLN A 507 -22.02 -5.62 -1.15
C GLN A 507 -21.82 -7.05 -1.71
N ILE A 508 -21.43 -7.27 -2.97
CA ILE A 508 -21.60 -8.57 -3.64
C ILE A 508 -20.30 -9.24 -4.11
N ASN A 509 -19.17 -8.52 -4.20
CA ASN A 509 -17.88 -9.13 -4.53
C ASN A 509 -16.86 -8.65 -3.51
N PHE A 510 -15.88 -9.48 -3.14
CA PHE A 510 -14.77 -9.07 -2.28
C PHE A 510 -13.58 -8.72 -3.16
N THR A 511 -13.23 -7.43 -3.24
CA THR A 511 -11.97 -6.99 -3.84
C THR A 511 -11.59 -5.67 -3.18
N PHE A 512 -10.73 -5.76 -2.18
CA PHE A 512 -10.19 -4.59 -1.52
C PHE A 512 -9.29 -3.85 -2.52
N ARG A 513 -9.55 -2.57 -2.74
CA ARG A 513 -8.67 -1.71 -3.54
C ARG A 513 -8.26 -0.52 -2.71
N TYR A 514 -7.07 -0.66 -2.15
CA TYR A 514 -6.29 0.45 -1.65
C TYR A 514 -5.04 0.57 -2.51
N TYR A 515 -4.69 1.80 -2.84
CA TYR A 515 -3.42 2.12 -3.45
C TYR A 515 -2.67 3.09 -2.56
N TYR A 516 -1.57 2.61 -2.00
CA TYR A 516 -0.38 3.42 -1.80
C TYR A 516 0.85 2.54 -1.98
N GLY A 517 1.68 2.90 -2.96
CA GLY A 517 2.80 3.74 -2.60
C GLY A 517 3.64 3.44 -1.34
N ASN A 518 3.92 2.18 -0.96
CA ASN A 518 4.95 1.85 0.05
C ASN A 518 6.30 1.35 -0.47
#